data_AF-A0A067MW12-F1
#
_entry.id   AF-A0A067MW12-F1
#
_cell.length_a   1.000
_cell.length_b   1.000
_cell.length_c   1.000
_cell.angle_alpha   90.00
_cell.angle_beta   90.00
_cell.angle_gamma   90.00
#
_symmetry.space_group_name_H-M   'P 1'
#
loop_
_entity.id
_entity.type
_entity.pdbx_description
1 polymer ?
#
loop_
_entity_poly.entity_id
_entity_poly.type
_entity_poly.pdbx_seq_one_letter_code
_entity_poly.pdbx_strand_id
1 'polypeptide(L)'
;PAVEWSIDEDAELVHVLEEQKRLGNQSETGWKNTVWSQAANAIAVSFPDAKIKKEAKHCKSRWQRLKGLYKIVKGLRDVSGFGWDDATQMVQAADEVWDRYLE
;
A
#
# COMPACT_ATOMS: atom_id res chain seq x y z
N PRO A 1 -4.54 -14.58 -15.82
CA PRO A 1 -4.06 -13.17 -15.88
C PRO A 1 -3.80 -12.65 -14.47
N ALA A 2 -2.68 -11.94 -14.24
CA ALA A 2 -2.44 -11.29 -12.95
C ALA A 2 -3.43 -10.14 -12.76
N VAL A 3 -3.90 -9.92 -11.53
CA VAL A 3 -4.75 -8.76 -11.22
C VAL A 3 -3.86 -7.53 -11.17
N GLU A 4 -4.07 -6.61 -12.11
CA GLU A 4 -3.38 -5.33 -12.18
C GLU A 4 -4.06 -4.30 -11.26
N TRP A 5 -3.24 -3.44 -10.66
CA TRP A 5 -3.66 -2.38 -9.73
C TRP A 5 -3.05 -1.07 -10.21
N SER A 6 -3.91 -0.06 -10.41
CA SER A 6 -3.48 1.31 -10.66
C SER A 6 -3.14 2.04 -9.36
N ILE A 7 -2.49 3.20 -9.48
CA ILE A 7 -2.20 4.07 -8.34
C ILE A 7 -3.50 4.55 -7.68
N ASP A 8 -4.52 4.87 -8.47
CA ASP A 8 -5.82 5.31 -7.95
C ASP A 8 -6.53 4.18 -7.16
N GLU A 9 -6.43 2.94 -7.65
CA GLU A 9 -6.97 1.77 -6.93
C GLU A 9 -6.21 1.46 -5.64
N ASP A 10 -4.89 1.69 -5.61
CA ASP A 10 -4.10 1.58 -4.39
C ASP A 10 -4.49 2.66 -3.38
N ALA A 11 -4.67 3.90 -3.83
CA ALA A 11 -5.08 5.02 -3.00
C ALA A 11 -6.47 4.75 -2.38
N GLU A 12 -7.43 4.29 -3.17
CA GLU A 12 -8.76 3.93 -2.67
C GLU A 12 -8.69 2.75 -1.69
N LEU A 13 -7.87 1.73 -1.97
CA LEU A 13 -7.68 0.61 -1.03
C LEU A 13 -7.14 1.11 0.31
N VAL A 14 -6.14 1.99 0.31
CA VAL A 14 -5.57 2.55 1.53
C VAL A 14 -6.61 3.41 2.27
N HIS A 15 -7.33 4.27 1.55
CA HIS A 15 -8.38 5.12 2.11
C HIS A 15 -9.47 4.30 2.82
N VAL A 16 -9.96 3.24 2.18
CA VAL A 16 -10.95 2.34 2.79
C VAL A 16 -10.39 1.66 4.04
N LEU A 17 -9.13 1.20 4.01
CA LEU A 17 -8.50 0.58 5.17
C LEU A 17 -8.32 1.59 6.32
N GLU A 18 -7.94 2.83 6.04
CA GLU A 18 -7.86 3.89 7.06
C GLU A 18 -9.20 4.12 7.74
N GLU A 19 -10.29 4.16 6.99
CA GLU A 19 -11.63 4.30 7.56
C GLU A 19 -12.01 3.08 8.41
N GLN A 20 -11.72 1.87 7.93
CA GLN A 20 -11.94 0.63 8.69
C GLN A 20 -11.12 0.59 9.99
N LYS A 21 -9.94 1.23 10.01
CA LYS A 21 -9.15 1.40 11.24
C LYS A 21 -9.88 2.27 12.25
N ARG A 22 -10.41 3.42 11.80
CA ARG A 22 -11.18 4.35 12.66
C ARG A 22 -12.42 3.69 13.24
N LEU A 23 -13.06 2.79 12.48
CA LEU A 23 -14.19 1.98 12.93
C LEU A 23 -13.82 0.80 13.85
N GLY A 24 -12.55 0.63 14.21
CA GLY A 24 -12.11 -0.42 15.13
C GLY A 24 -12.11 -1.84 14.53
N ASN A 25 -12.02 -1.95 13.20
CA ASN A 25 -11.98 -3.25 12.50
C ASN A 25 -10.55 -3.79 12.30
N GLN A 26 -9.57 -3.14 12.92
CA GLN A 26 -8.19 -3.62 13.02
C GLN A 26 -7.91 -4.08 14.47
N SER A 27 -7.47 -5.32 14.63
CA SER A 27 -6.90 -5.87 15.86
C SER A 27 -5.37 -5.78 15.86
N GLU A 28 -4.74 -6.14 16.97
CA GLU A 28 -3.28 -6.30 17.07
C GLU A 28 -2.73 -7.31 16.05
N THR A 29 -3.51 -8.35 15.76
CA THR A 29 -3.13 -9.43 14.84
C THR A 29 -3.44 -9.15 13.37
N GLY A 30 -4.20 -8.08 13.07
CA GLY A 30 -4.49 -7.67 11.69
C GLY A 30 -5.93 -7.19 11.48
N TRP A 31 -6.42 -7.33 10.25
CA TRP A 31 -7.76 -6.89 9.86
C TRP A 31 -8.79 -8.01 10.05
N LYS A 32 -10.00 -7.66 10.50
CA LYS A 32 -11.15 -8.59 10.44
C LYS A 32 -11.40 -9.02 9.00
N ASN A 33 -11.84 -10.26 8.78
CA ASN A 33 -12.06 -10.77 7.42
C ASN A 33 -13.09 -9.96 6.62
N THR A 34 -14.09 -9.38 7.29
CA THR A 34 -15.13 -8.54 6.67
C THR A 34 -14.56 -7.28 6.01
N VAL A 35 -13.43 -6.76 6.50
CA VAL A 35 -12.77 -5.57 5.95
C VAL A 35 -12.39 -5.77 4.49
N TRP A 36 -11.90 -6.96 4.14
CA TRP A 36 -11.48 -7.25 2.77
C TRP A 36 -12.65 -7.32 1.79
N SER A 37 -13.81 -7.81 2.24
CA SER A 37 -15.04 -7.80 1.44
C SER A 37 -15.55 -6.36 1.24
N GLN A 38 -15.46 -5.52 2.28
CA GLN A 38 -15.84 -4.11 2.19
C GLN A 38 -14.90 -3.34 1.24
N ALA A 39 -13.59 -3.57 1.33
CA ALA A 39 -12.62 -3.01 0.40
C ALA A 39 -12.87 -3.44 -1.04
N ALA A 40 -13.15 -4.73 -1.28
CA ALA A 40 -13.47 -5.22 -2.62
C ALA A 40 -14.75 -4.58 -3.18
N ASN A 41 -15.76 -4.34 -2.33
CA ASN A 41 -16.99 -3.67 -2.75
C ASN A 41 -16.74 -2.19 -3.08
N ALA A 42 -16.00 -1.47 -2.24
CA ALA A 42 -15.63 -0.08 -2.49
C ALA A 42 -14.87 0.07 -3.81
N ILE A 43 -13.86 -0.77 -4.03
CA ILE A 43 -13.12 -0.79 -5.30
C ILE A 43 -14.02 -1.07 -6.51
N ALA A 44 -14.97 -2.01 -6.39
CA ALA A 44 -15.89 -2.31 -7.49
C ALA A 44 -16.85 -1.14 -7.80
N VAL A 45 -17.22 -0.36 -6.79
CA VAL A 45 -18.05 0.85 -6.93
C VAL A 45 -17.25 2.01 -7.52
N SER A 46 -16.03 2.23 -7.03
CA SER A 46 -15.15 3.33 -7.44
C SER A 46 -14.54 3.10 -8.84
N PHE A 47 -14.37 1.83 -9.25
CA PHE A 47 -13.76 1.44 -10.53
C PHE A 47 -14.60 0.39 -11.26
N PRO A 48 -15.81 0.75 -11.75
CA PRO A 48 -16.74 -0.20 -12.37
C PRO A 48 -16.22 -0.76 -13.70
N ASP A 49 -15.37 -0.01 -14.41
CA ASP A 49 -14.81 -0.38 -15.72
C ASP A 49 -13.51 -1.21 -15.63
N ALA A 50 -13.13 -1.63 -14.41
CA ALA A 50 -11.95 -2.45 -14.22
C ALA A 50 -12.07 -3.79 -14.98
N LYS A 51 -11.09 -4.07 -15.86
CA LYS A 51 -11.05 -5.31 -16.68
C LYS A 51 -11.19 -6.60 -15.87
N ILE A 52 -10.70 -6.60 -14.64
CA ILE A 52 -10.77 -7.72 -13.72
C ILE A 52 -11.41 -7.23 -12.42
N LYS A 53 -12.51 -7.87 -12.04
CA LYS A 53 -13.16 -7.63 -10.75
C LYS A 53 -12.23 -8.04 -9.61
N LYS A 54 -11.94 -7.10 -8.73
CA LYS A 54 -11.11 -7.32 -7.54
C LYS A 54 -11.95 -7.98 -6.45
N GLU A 55 -11.39 -9.00 -5.81
CA GLU A 55 -12.03 -9.78 -4.74
C GLU A 55 -11.32 -9.50 -3.41
N ALA A 56 -11.92 -9.92 -2.30
CA ALA A 56 -11.35 -9.77 -0.96
C ALA A 56 -9.91 -10.29 -0.87
N LYS A 57 -9.62 -11.45 -1.48
CA LYS A 57 -8.27 -12.05 -1.52
C LYS A 57 -7.26 -11.16 -2.28
N HIS A 58 -7.71 -10.49 -3.34
CA HIS A 58 -6.88 -9.58 -4.13
C HIS A 58 -6.53 -8.33 -3.31
N CYS A 59 -7.50 -7.75 -2.60
CA CYS A 59 -7.30 -6.60 -1.73
C CYS A 59 -6.33 -6.92 -0.58
N LYS A 60 -6.51 -8.07 0.07
CA LYS A 60 -5.61 -8.55 1.13
C LYS A 60 -4.18 -8.72 0.62
N SER A 61 -4.00 -9.37 -0.53
CA SER A 61 -2.69 -9.57 -1.15
C SER A 61 -2.02 -8.23 -1.50
N ARG A 62 -2.78 -7.31 -2.11
CA ARG A 62 -2.26 -5.99 -2.47
C ARG A 62 -1.83 -5.19 -1.24
N TRP A 63 -2.63 -5.19 -0.18
CA TRP A 63 -2.25 -4.56 1.08
C TRP A 63 -0.94 -5.09 1.66
N GLN A 64 -0.72 -6.42 1.63
CA GLN A 64 0.55 -6.98 2.11
C GLN A 64 1.74 -6.49 1.29
N ARG A 65 1.57 -6.38 -0.04
CA ARG A 65 2.60 -5.82 -0.93
C ARG A 65 2.87 -4.35 -0.61
N LEU A 66 1.84 -3.51 -0.52
CA LEU A 66 1.98 -2.08 -0.19
C LEU A 66 2.64 -1.89 1.18
N LYS A 67 2.22 -2.66 2.19
CA LYS A 67 2.83 -2.64 3.52
C LYS A 67 4.30 -3.05 3.49
N GLY A 68 4.68 -4.02 2.66
CA GLY A 68 6.07 -4.41 2.43
C GLY A 68 6.91 -3.28 1.83
N LEU A 69 6.41 -2.67 0.75
CA LEU A 69 7.07 -1.52 0.11
C LEU A 69 7.23 -0.34 1.07
N TYR A 70 6.18 -0.02 1.83
CA TYR A 70 6.23 1.01 2.86
C TYR A 70 7.33 0.74 3.90
N LYS A 71 7.48 -0.51 4.36
CA LYS A 71 8.56 -0.86 5.30
C LYS A 71 9.95 -0.63 4.72
N ILE A 72 10.15 -0.92 3.44
CA ILE A 72 11.42 -0.67 2.75
C ILE A 72 11.69 0.84 2.71
N VAL A 73 10.74 1.63 2.21
CA VAL A 73 10.87 3.09 2.14
C VAL A 73 11.10 3.70 3.52
N LYS A 74 10.35 3.24 4.54
CA LYS A 74 10.55 3.68 5.92
C LYS A 74 11.96 3.35 6.42
N GLY A 75 12.43 2.12 6.20
CA GLY A 75 13.77 1.70 6.60
C GLY A 75 14.87 2.56 5.96
N LEU A 76 14.74 2.85 4.66
CA LEU A 76 15.66 3.76 3.97
C LEU A 76 15.64 5.16 4.60
N ARG A 77 14.45 5.71 4.86
CA ARG A 77 14.29 7.04 5.48
C ARG A 77 14.83 7.12 6.92
N ASP A 78 14.95 6.00 7.62
CA ASP A 78 15.53 5.93 8.96
C ASP A 78 17.09 5.91 8.92
N VAL A 79 17.70 5.77 7.74
CA VAL A 79 19.17 5.79 7.54
C VAL A 79 19.66 7.21 7.24
N SER A 80 20.70 7.65 7.97
CA SER A 80 21.29 8.97 7.76
C SER A 80 21.83 9.13 6.33
N GLY A 81 21.43 10.22 5.67
CA GLY A 81 21.81 10.53 4.29
C GLY A 81 20.72 10.23 3.27
N PHE A 82 19.71 9.44 3.63
CA PHE A 82 18.50 9.30 2.83
C PHE A 82 17.49 10.39 3.16
N GLY A 83 17.08 11.11 2.11
CA GLY A 83 16.00 12.09 2.13
C GLY A 83 14.73 11.56 1.45
N TRP A 84 13.73 12.44 1.38
CA TRP A 84 12.47 12.20 0.70
C TRP A 84 12.17 13.38 -0.23
N ASP A 85 11.79 13.09 -1.46
CA ASP A 85 11.33 14.08 -2.42
C ASP A 85 9.81 14.05 -2.49
N ASP A 86 9.18 15.09 -1.96
CA ASP A 86 7.73 15.23 -1.95
C ASP A 86 7.14 15.42 -3.36
N ALA A 87 7.92 15.93 -4.33
CA ALA A 87 7.42 16.13 -5.69
C ALA A 87 7.31 14.80 -6.45
N THR A 88 8.30 13.93 -6.30
CA THR A 88 8.33 12.62 -6.97
C THR A 88 7.78 11.49 -6.12
N GLN A 89 7.57 11.72 -4.82
CA GLN A 89 7.21 10.70 -3.83
C GLN A 89 8.22 9.55 -3.82
N MET A 90 9.52 9.89 -3.85
CA MET A 90 10.62 8.94 -3.90
C MET A 90 11.68 9.23 -2.82
N VAL A 91 12.38 8.17 -2.42
CA VAL A 91 13.59 8.29 -1.60
C VAL A 91 14.73 8.83 -2.47
N GLN A 92 15.45 9.82 -1.94
CA GLN A 92 16.63 10.39 -2.59
C GLN A 92 17.85 10.28 -1.68
N ALA A 93 19.00 10.01 -2.27
CA ALA A 93 20.29 9.92 -1.59
C ALA A 93 21.40 10.11 -2.63
N ALA A 94 22.56 10.58 -2.17
CA ALA A 94 23.76 10.60 -3.01
C ALA A 94 24.25 9.16 -3.27
N ASP A 95 24.98 8.94 -4.36
CA ASP A 95 25.46 7.62 -4.74
C ASP A 95 26.30 6.97 -3.63
N GLU A 96 27.11 7.76 -2.91
CA GLU A 96 27.94 7.25 -1.81
C GLU A 96 27.12 6.76 -0.61
N VAL A 97 25.90 7.29 -0.42
CA VAL A 97 24.98 6.82 0.61
C VAL A 97 24.32 5.50 0.18
N TRP A 98 23.99 5.36 -1.09
CA TRP A 98 23.50 4.10 -1.66
C TRP A 98 24.55 2.99 -1.59
N ASP A 99 25.79 3.27 -1.96
CA ASP A 99 26.89 2.31 -1.92
C ASP A 99 27.10 1.77 -0.49
N ARG A 100 27.17 2.66 0.50
CA ARG A 100 27.32 2.26 1.91
C ARG A 100 26.15 1.43 2.44
N TYR A 101 24.93 1.66 1.95
CA TYR A 101 23.76 0.91 2.38
C TYR A 101 23.72 -0.52 1.79
N LEU A 102 24.35 -0.73 0.63
CA LEU A 102 24.35 -2.00 -0.10
C LEU A 102 25.55 -2.91 0.24
N GLU A 103 26.55 -2.39 0.96
CA GLU A 103 27.64 -3.17 1.57
C GLU A 103 27.16 -4.12 2.69
#